data_AF-A0A0K1FF62-F1
#
_entry.id   AF-A0A0K1FF62-F1
#
_cell.length_a   1.000
_cell.length_b   1.000
_cell.length_c   1.000
_cell.angle_alpha   90.00
_cell.angle_beta   90.00
_cell.angle_gamma   90.00
#
_symmetry.space_group_name_H-M   'P 1'
#
loop_
_entity.id
_entity.type
_entity.pdbx_description
1 polymer ?
#
loop_
_entity_poly.entity_id
_entity_poly.type
_entity_poly.pdbx_seq_one_letter_code
_entity_poly.pdbx_strand_id
1 'polypeptide(L)'
;MARDIHLEGFRTEESKGLFSLAKDMISSWMEKPQEKSTAVWLGEEFIQRVGGMTVEAAQELSSSIMDGVDQFTENMNAIEETCRSGGTKETWLQQKLLSVPGATEEERARYLAEAQVALAAGNNEVYAALHSAEQSADLRLPAAVEERVPDGAGGASWQPIPTQVAAQGVTEQAVLAGVGGAALDTGLTYAETQDGEPLNTGIDLGEEPIGSETDRSIKAIATGALYVAVERGIVPFLKKATPLPVLTNIACWGVEGVRTAAQVFSEKLSVAAAVDRVGRIASAAIGDLCSKGIGARMLSAIPVVGPVLGMAVGSAISSQSGKKIASAVHAGFKKIQPAVTTVAEGLHKVATKAVETVKSFGKAILSIFD
;
A
#
# COMPACT_ATOMS: atom_id res chain seq x y z
N MET A 1 15.17 3.85 -23.40
CA MET A 1 14.73 2.46 -23.15
C MET A 1 14.62 2.30 -21.65
N ALA A 2 13.40 2.46 -21.11
CA ALA A 2 13.14 2.14 -19.71
C ALA A 2 13.33 0.63 -19.55
N ARG A 3 14.19 0.21 -18.62
CA ARG A 3 14.37 -1.21 -18.30
C ARG A 3 13.32 -1.58 -17.27
N ASP A 4 12.54 -2.62 -17.53
CA ASP A 4 11.65 -3.21 -16.52
C ASP A 4 12.48 -3.55 -15.27
N ILE A 5 12.09 -3.01 -14.13
CA ILE A 5 12.77 -3.31 -12.86
C ILE A 5 12.14 -4.57 -12.31
N HIS A 6 12.92 -5.65 -12.31
CA HIS A 6 12.55 -6.87 -11.63
C HIS A 6 12.64 -6.68 -10.11
N LEU A 7 11.58 -6.99 -9.37
CA LEU A 7 11.58 -7.08 -7.91
C LEU A 7 12.17 -8.43 -7.44
N GLU A 8 13.31 -8.82 -8.01
CA GLU A 8 14.05 -10.02 -7.62
C GLU A 8 14.63 -9.90 -6.19
N GLY A 9 14.93 -8.67 -5.76
CA GLY A 9 15.53 -8.32 -4.46
C GLY A 9 14.54 -7.97 -3.36
N PHE A 10 13.44 -8.70 -3.21
CA PHE A 10 12.65 -8.63 -1.97
C PHE A 10 12.30 -10.04 -1.51
N ARG A 11 13.33 -10.83 -1.19
CA ARG A 11 13.13 -12.25 -0.88
C ARG A 11 13.82 -12.71 0.39
N THR A 12 15.07 -12.34 0.61
CA THR A 12 15.79 -12.86 1.78
C THR A 12 16.60 -11.80 2.49
N GLU A 13 17.55 -11.12 1.84
CA GLU A 13 18.40 -10.15 2.53
C GLU A 13 17.69 -8.81 2.77
N GLU A 14 16.87 -8.33 1.84
CA GLU A 14 16.08 -7.11 2.02
C GLU A 14 14.97 -7.33 3.04
N SER A 15 14.29 -8.47 2.96
CA SER A 15 13.33 -8.92 3.98
C SER A 15 14.02 -9.03 5.35
N LYS A 16 15.20 -9.64 5.42
CA LYS A 16 15.99 -9.72 6.67
C LYS A 16 16.34 -8.36 7.23
N GLY A 17 16.84 -7.46 6.39
CA GLY A 17 17.20 -6.10 6.78
C GLY A 17 15.99 -5.32 7.29
N LEU A 18 14.87 -5.40 6.59
CA LEU A 18 13.62 -4.74 6.98
C LEU A 18 13.03 -5.33 8.27
N PHE A 19 13.04 -6.65 8.43
CA PHE A 19 12.56 -7.33 9.63
C PHE A 19 13.43 -6.99 10.84
N SER A 20 14.76 -7.03 10.69
CA SER A 20 15.70 -6.64 11.75
C SER A 20 15.48 -5.18 12.15
N LEU A 21 15.30 -4.29 11.18
CA LEU A 21 15.05 -2.89 11.45
C LEU A 21 13.70 -2.66 12.16
N ALA A 22 12.64 -3.30 11.68
CA ALA A 22 11.32 -3.24 12.32
C ALA A 22 11.37 -3.78 13.75
N LYS A 23 12.11 -4.87 13.99
CA LYS A 23 12.37 -5.43 15.32
C LYS A 23 13.07 -4.42 16.24
N ASP A 24 14.17 -3.85 15.79
CA ASP A 24 14.93 -2.89 16.60
C ASP A 24 14.09 -1.65 16.93
N MET A 25 13.26 -1.20 15.99
CA MET A 25 12.38 -0.06 16.19
C MET A 25 11.21 -0.38 17.14
N ILE A 26 10.56 -1.53 17.02
CA ILE A 26 9.48 -1.89 17.95
C ILE A 26 10.03 -2.13 19.37
N SER A 27 11.23 -2.74 19.51
CA SER A 27 11.91 -2.88 20.81
C SER A 27 12.23 -1.51 21.43
N SER A 28 12.86 -0.61 20.68
CA SER A 28 13.14 0.76 21.16
C SER A 28 11.86 1.51 21.55
N TRP A 29 10.79 1.37 20.75
CA TRP A 29 9.52 2.00 21.04
C TRP A 29 8.87 1.48 22.33
N MET A 30 8.99 0.18 22.62
CA MET A 30 8.49 -0.40 23.87
C MET A 30 9.27 0.07 25.10
N GLU A 31 10.56 0.39 24.94
CA GLU A 31 11.44 0.86 26.03
C GLU A 31 11.35 2.38 26.25
N LYS A 32 10.68 3.11 25.35
CA LYS A 32 10.55 4.57 25.48
C LYS A 32 9.80 4.94 26.78
N PRO A 33 10.13 6.08 27.43
CA PRO A 33 9.36 6.58 28.57
C PRO A 33 7.87 6.71 28.24
N GLN A 34 6.98 6.39 29.18
CA GLN A 34 5.53 6.40 28.94
C GLN A 34 5.01 7.78 28.50
N GLU A 35 5.60 8.85 29.04
CA GLU A 35 5.25 10.23 28.72
C GLU A 35 5.78 10.70 27.36
N LYS A 36 6.73 9.96 26.76
CA LYS A 36 7.28 10.27 25.45
C LYS A 36 6.31 9.79 24.38
N SER A 37 5.78 10.73 23.60
CA SER A 37 4.90 10.40 22.47
C SER A 37 5.64 9.63 21.38
N THR A 38 4.90 8.84 20.59
CA THR A 38 5.46 8.12 19.45
C THR A 38 6.09 9.07 18.42
N ALA A 39 5.52 10.25 18.19
CA ALA A 39 6.07 11.24 17.27
C ALA A 39 7.45 11.74 17.69
N VAL A 40 7.62 12.07 18.98
CA VAL A 40 8.91 12.54 19.52
C VAL A 40 9.96 11.44 19.43
N TRP A 41 9.60 10.24 19.89
CA TRP A 41 10.47 9.06 19.80
C TRP A 41 10.90 8.77 18.35
N LEU A 42 9.96 8.80 17.40
CA LEU A 42 10.25 8.48 16.01
C LEU A 42 11.21 9.50 15.37
N GLY A 43 11.10 10.79 15.73
CA GLY A 43 12.05 11.82 15.31
C GLY A 43 13.47 11.54 15.82
N GLU A 44 13.63 11.11 17.08
CA GLU A 44 14.93 10.71 17.63
C GLU A 44 15.52 9.50 16.89
N GLU A 45 14.68 8.51 16.56
CA GLU A 45 15.11 7.34 15.79
C GLU A 45 15.62 7.72 14.38
N PHE A 46 15.02 8.71 13.72
CA PHE A 46 15.51 9.18 12.42
C PHE A 46 16.89 9.83 12.51
N ILE A 47 17.12 10.66 13.53
CA ILE A 47 18.43 11.29 13.77
C ILE A 47 19.50 10.20 13.97
N GLN A 48 19.19 9.17 14.75
CA GLN A 48 20.11 8.09 15.06
C GLN A 48 20.38 7.15 13.87
N ARG A 49 19.33 6.76 13.13
CA ARG A 49 19.42 5.68 12.13
C ARG A 49 19.67 6.14 10.70
N VAL A 50 19.22 7.34 10.34
CA VAL A 50 19.46 7.92 9.00
C VAL A 50 20.73 8.76 9.02
N GLY A 51 20.93 9.54 10.08
CA GLY A 51 22.04 10.47 10.22
C GLY A 51 21.87 11.74 9.35
N GLY A 52 22.50 12.84 9.77
CA GLY A 52 22.51 14.10 9.00
C GLY A 52 21.20 14.90 9.00
N MET A 53 20.19 14.47 9.76
CA MET A 53 18.91 15.18 9.93
C MET A 53 18.97 16.09 11.17
N THR A 54 18.46 17.32 11.06
CA THR A 54 18.32 18.20 12.23
C THR A 54 17.15 17.73 13.11
N VAL A 55 17.10 18.22 14.35
CA VAL A 55 15.99 17.91 15.26
C VAL A 55 14.67 18.39 14.67
N GLU A 56 14.64 19.59 14.10
CA GLU A 56 13.44 20.20 13.52
C GLU A 56 12.93 19.38 12.33
N ALA A 57 13.81 19.02 11.40
CA ALA A 57 13.44 18.23 10.23
C ALA A 57 12.95 16.82 10.63
N ALA A 58 13.56 16.21 11.65
CA ALA A 58 13.15 14.90 12.14
C ALA A 58 11.78 14.93 12.83
N GLN A 59 11.48 16.01 13.57
CA GLN A 59 10.16 16.20 14.19
C GLN A 59 9.07 16.54 13.16
N GLU A 60 9.40 17.32 12.13
CA GLU A 60 8.46 17.59 11.03
C GLU A 60 8.14 16.31 10.25
N LEU A 61 9.15 15.48 9.97
CA LEU A 61 8.99 14.19 9.33
C LEU A 61 8.14 13.24 10.19
N SER A 62 8.42 13.12 11.48
CA SER A 62 7.66 12.23 12.36
C SER A 62 6.21 12.69 12.54
N SER A 63 5.97 14.01 12.64
CA SER A 63 4.62 14.57 12.68
C SER A 63 3.86 14.29 11.37
N SER A 64 4.52 14.48 10.23
CA SER A 64 3.94 14.18 8.90
C SER A 64 3.58 12.70 8.74
N ILE A 65 4.35 11.79 9.35
CA ILE A 65 4.02 10.36 9.40
C ILE A 65 2.77 10.12 10.22
N MET A 66 2.67 10.73 11.42
CA MET A 66 1.48 10.59 12.27
C MET A 66 0.23 11.11 11.55
N ASP A 67 0.31 12.28 10.92
CA ASP A 67 -0.80 12.86 10.15
C ASP A 67 -1.19 11.96 8.97
N GLY A 68 -0.21 11.35 8.30
CA GLY A 68 -0.48 10.38 7.23
C GLY A 68 -1.17 9.11 7.72
N VAL A 69 -0.78 8.60 8.89
CA VAL A 69 -1.43 7.45 9.55
C VAL A 69 -2.86 7.78 9.95
N ASP A 70 -3.08 8.99 10.48
CA ASP A 70 -4.40 9.49 10.84
C ASP A 70 -5.29 9.57 9.62
N GLN A 71 -4.78 10.20 8.55
CA GLN A 71 -5.54 10.35 7.33
C GLN A 71 -5.93 9.00 6.71
N PHE A 72 -5.03 8.01 6.74
CA PHE A 72 -5.35 6.64 6.31
C PHE A 72 -6.45 6.02 7.18
N THR A 73 -6.35 6.17 8.51
CA THR A 73 -7.33 5.63 9.47
C THR A 73 -8.70 6.30 9.29
N GLU A 74 -8.73 7.61 9.11
CA GLU A 74 -9.95 8.36 8.79
C GLU A 74 -10.60 7.87 7.49
N ASN A 75 -9.80 7.60 6.46
CA ASN A 75 -10.31 7.04 5.21
C ASN A 75 -10.94 5.65 5.44
N MET A 76 -10.29 4.78 6.21
CA MET A 76 -10.85 3.47 6.58
C MET A 76 -12.18 3.60 7.34
N ASN A 77 -12.24 4.51 8.33
CA ASN A 77 -13.44 4.79 9.10
C ASN A 77 -14.57 5.36 8.22
N ALA A 78 -14.24 6.25 7.28
CA ALA A 78 -15.20 6.83 6.35
C ALA A 78 -15.77 5.78 5.36
N ILE A 79 -14.94 4.84 4.90
CA ILE A 79 -15.40 3.70 4.10
C ILE A 79 -16.35 2.82 4.92
N GLU A 80 -15.99 2.51 6.18
CA GLU A 80 -16.83 1.72 7.07
C GLU A 80 -18.19 2.38 7.33
N GLU A 81 -18.20 3.69 7.61
CA GLU A 81 -19.44 4.45 7.81
C GLU A 81 -20.29 4.49 6.53
N THR A 82 -19.66 4.66 5.37
CA THR A 82 -20.37 4.61 4.08
C THR A 82 -21.04 3.24 3.89
N CYS A 83 -20.35 2.15 4.21
CA CYS A 83 -20.91 0.80 4.10
C CYS A 83 -22.03 0.56 5.14
N ARG A 84 -21.86 1.07 6.37
CA ARG A 84 -22.87 0.99 7.45
C ARG A 84 -24.16 1.72 7.08
N SER A 85 -24.04 2.83 6.36
CA SER A 85 -25.15 3.63 5.85
C SER A 85 -25.76 3.08 4.54
N GLY A 86 -25.37 1.87 4.10
CA GLY A 86 -25.94 1.19 2.91
C GLY A 86 -25.25 1.54 1.58
N GLY A 87 -24.17 2.32 1.60
CA GLY A 87 -23.29 2.54 0.46
C GLY A 87 -22.26 1.43 0.26
N THR A 88 -21.30 1.66 -0.64
CA THR A 88 -20.19 0.72 -0.88
C THR A 88 -18.84 1.45 -0.88
N LYS A 89 -17.75 0.69 -0.74
CA LYS A 89 -16.37 1.22 -0.83
C LYS A 89 -16.09 1.88 -2.19
N GLU A 90 -16.71 1.35 -3.26
CA GLU A 90 -16.59 1.89 -4.61
C GLU A 90 -17.24 3.27 -4.71
N THR A 91 -18.43 3.44 -4.14
CA THR A 91 -19.13 4.74 -4.09
C THR A 91 -18.34 5.75 -3.27
N TRP A 92 -17.82 5.36 -2.10
CA TRP A 92 -16.95 6.23 -1.30
C TRP A 92 -15.71 6.68 -2.08
N LEU A 93 -15.01 5.73 -2.71
CA LEU A 93 -13.78 6.03 -3.44
C LEU A 93 -14.07 6.93 -4.62
N GLN A 94 -15.13 6.66 -5.39
CA GLN A 94 -15.52 7.52 -6.50
C GLN A 94 -15.78 8.96 -6.03
N GLN A 95 -16.48 9.18 -4.93
CA GLN A 95 -16.71 10.52 -4.38
C GLN A 95 -15.41 11.20 -3.92
N LYS A 96 -14.49 10.46 -3.29
CA LYS A 96 -13.18 10.97 -2.91
C LYS A 96 -12.36 11.38 -4.15
N LEU A 97 -12.39 10.57 -5.21
CA LEU A 97 -11.69 10.83 -6.47
C LEU A 97 -12.26 12.03 -7.23
N LEU A 98 -13.58 12.23 -7.19
CA LEU A 98 -14.22 13.42 -7.76
C LEU A 98 -13.80 14.71 -7.03
N SER A 99 -13.33 14.59 -5.80
CA SER A 99 -12.86 15.70 -4.97
C SER A 99 -11.34 15.97 -5.11
N VAL A 100 -10.62 15.18 -5.92
CA VAL A 100 -9.17 15.35 -6.15
C VAL A 100 -8.85 16.73 -6.71
N PRO A 101 -7.82 17.44 -6.21
CA PRO A 101 -7.45 18.76 -6.71
C PRO A 101 -7.15 18.75 -8.22
N GLY A 102 -7.67 19.74 -8.93
CA GLY A 102 -7.40 20.01 -10.35
C GLY A 102 -7.98 21.38 -10.69
N ALA A 103 -7.25 22.21 -11.44
CA ALA A 103 -7.69 23.58 -11.71
C ALA A 103 -8.92 23.61 -12.63
N THR A 104 -9.14 22.56 -13.41
CA THR A 104 -10.33 22.33 -14.24
C THR A 104 -10.89 20.91 -14.12
N GLU A 105 -12.14 20.71 -14.55
CA GLU A 105 -12.75 19.38 -14.67
C GLU A 105 -11.99 18.49 -15.66
N GLU A 106 -11.50 19.08 -16.77
CA GLU A 106 -10.72 18.36 -17.77
C GLU A 106 -9.39 17.85 -17.23
N GLU A 107 -8.65 18.68 -16.47
CA GLU A 107 -7.40 18.28 -15.84
C GLU A 107 -7.61 17.15 -14.84
N ARG A 108 -8.71 17.20 -14.08
CA ARG A 108 -9.07 16.14 -13.13
C ARG A 108 -9.41 14.83 -13.85
N ALA A 109 -10.22 14.90 -14.90
CA ALA A 109 -10.54 13.73 -15.72
C ALA A 109 -9.29 13.11 -16.35
N ARG A 110 -8.36 13.94 -16.83
CA ARG A 110 -7.07 13.49 -17.38
C ARG A 110 -6.20 12.83 -16.32
N TYR A 111 -6.05 13.45 -15.15
CA TYR A 111 -5.31 12.87 -14.03
C TYR A 111 -5.86 11.50 -13.64
N LEU A 112 -7.18 11.37 -13.49
CA LEU A 112 -7.82 10.11 -13.13
C LEU A 112 -7.68 9.05 -14.23
N ALA A 113 -7.75 9.44 -15.51
CA ALA A 113 -7.50 8.54 -16.62
C ALA A 113 -6.05 8.01 -16.61
N GLU A 114 -5.07 8.89 -16.37
CA GLU A 114 -3.66 8.48 -16.22
C GLU A 114 -3.48 7.57 -15.00
N ALA A 115 -4.13 7.88 -13.87
CA ALA A 115 -4.08 7.09 -12.65
C ALA A 115 -4.64 5.69 -12.88
N GLN A 116 -5.76 5.57 -13.58
CA GLN A 116 -6.36 4.29 -13.95
C GLN A 116 -5.40 3.45 -14.80
N VAL A 117 -4.81 4.05 -15.84
CA VAL A 117 -3.87 3.34 -16.73
C VAL A 117 -2.63 2.89 -15.96
N ALA A 118 -2.10 3.75 -15.08
CA ALA A 118 -0.96 3.43 -14.23
C ALA A 118 -1.27 2.25 -13.29
N LEU A 119 -2.37 2.32 -12.53
CA LEU A 119 -2.80 1.23 -11.64
C LEU A 119 -3.05 -0.06 -12.42
N ALA A 120 -3.62 0.01 -13.62
CA ALA A 120 -3.83 -1.16 -14.47
C ALA A 120 -2.52 -1.84 -14.87
N ALA A 121 -1.47 -1.08 -15.18
CA ALA A 121 -0.15 -1.63 -15.47
C ALA A 121 0.38 -2.43 -14.26
N GLY A 122 0.31 -1.86 -13.06
CA GLY A 122 0.73 -2.56 -11.83
C GLY A 122 -0.11 -3.80 -11.53
N ASN A 123 -1.44 -3.70 -11.67
CA ASN A 123 -2.34 -4.83 -11.46
C ASN A 123 -2.10 -5.97 -12.44
N ASN A 124 -1.70 -5.68 -13.69
CA ASN A 124 -1.37 -6.70 -14.67
C ASN A 124 -0.10 -7.47 -14.28
N GLU A 125 0.90 -6.81 -13.69
CA GLU A 125 2.10 -7.47 -13.18
C GLU A 125 1.77 -8.41 -12.01
N VAL A 126 0.94 -7.95 -11.08
CA VAL A 126 0.42 -8.80 -9.99
C VAL A 126 -0.38 -9.99 -10.54
N TYR A 127 -1.26 -9.74 -11.50
CA TYR A 127 -2.08 -10.78 -12.13
C TYR A 127 -1.21 -11.82 -12.85
N ALA A 128 -0.18 -11.39 -13.59
CA ALA A 128 0.76 -12.29 -14.24
C ALA A 128 1.54 -13.13 -13.23
N ALA A 129 2.00 -12.54 -12.13
CA ALA A 129 2.68 -13.24 -11.04
C ALA A 129 1.81 -14.34 -10.41
N LEU A 130 0.51 -14.08 -10.18
CA LEU A 130 -0.44 -15.07 -9.65
C LEU A 130 -0.60 -16.31 -10.53
N HIS A 131 -0.36 -16.18 -11.83
CA HIS A 131 -0.52 -17.27 -12.81
C HIS A 131 0.82 -17.86 -13.28
N SER A 132 1.94 -17.39 -12.72
CA SER A 132 3.26 -17.93 -13.06
C SER A 132 3.48 -19.28 -12.35
N ALA A 133 4.02 -20.26 -13.10
CA ALA A 133 4.27 -21.62 -12.59
C ALA A 133 5.66 -21.78 -11.94
N GLU A 134 6.54 -20.78 -12.06
CA GLU A 134 7.88 -20.82 -11.49
C GLU A 134 7.85 -20.47 -9.99
N GLN A 135 8.50 -21.29 -9.18
CA GLN A 135 8.44 -21.31 -7.70
C GLN A 135 8.98 -20.08 -6.96
N SER A 136 9.06 -18.93 -7.60
CA SER A 136 9.31 -17.64 -6.95
C SER A 136 8.86 -16.52 -7.89
N ALA A 137 7.66 -15.99 -7.69
CA ALA A 137 7.04 -15.02 -8.60
C ALA A 137 7.87 -13.74 -8.72
N ASP A 138 8.59 -13.57 -9.83
CA ASP A 138 9.31 -12.33 -10.16
C ASP A 138 8.29 -11.27 -10.55
N LEU A 139 7.93 -10.41 -9.60
CA LEU A 139 7.11 -9.24 -9.87
C LEU A 139 7.95 -8.21 -10.60
N ARG A 140 7.44 -7.66 -11.69
CA ARG A 140 8.09 -6.54 -12.37
C ARG A 140 7.40 -5.26 -11.94
N LEU A 141 8.19 -4.26 -11.62
CA LEU A 141 7.70 -2.90 -11.63
C LEU A 141 7.46 -2.51 -13.09
N PRO A 142 6.23 -2.14 -13.47
CA PRO A 142 5.99 -1.67 -14.82
C PRO A 142 6.89 -0.46 -15.11
N ALA A 143 7.46 -0.38 -16.31
CA ALA A 143 8.40 0.65 -16.76
C ALA A 143 7.90 2.12 -16.70
N ALA A 144 6.77 2.39 -16.08
CA ALA A 144 6.05 3.66 -16.14
C ALA A 144 6.72 4.85 -15.39
N VAL A 145 7.96 4.74 -14.89
CA VAL A 145 8.43 5.64 -13.81
C VAL A 145 9.87 6.21 -13.93
N GLU A 146 10.56 6.21 -15.08
CA GLU A 146 11.91 6.83 -15.11
C GLU A 146 12.23 7.92 -16.13
N GLU A 147 11.45 8.19 -17.18
CA GLU A 147 11.84 9.30 -18.06
C GLU A 147 10.70 10.04 -18.75
N ARG A 148 10.62 11.35 -18.43
CA ARG A 148 10.04 12.48 -19.18
C ARG A 148 8.59 12.37 -19.62
N VAL A 149 7.71 13.03 -18.87
CA VAL A 149 6.57 13.75 -19.47
C VAL A 149 6.55 15.17 -18.90
N PRO A 150 6.60 16.21 -19.75
CA PRO A 150 6.50 17.59 -19.30
C PRO A 150 5.13 17.85 -18.65
N ASP A 151 5.10 18.76 -17.66
CA ASP A 151 3.87 19.33 -17.15
C ASP A 151 3.03 19.85 -18.32
N GLY A 152 1.83 19.28 -18.48
CA GLY A 152 0.92 19.64 -19.56
C GLY A 152 1.40 19.25 -20.96
N ALA A 153 1.08 18.04 -21.43
CA ALA A 153 1.24 17.72 -22.84
C ALA A 153 0.13 16.78 -23.36
N GLY A 154 -1.12 17.18 -23.16
CA GLY A 154 -2.23 16.74 -24.01
C GLY A 154 -2.41 17.74 -25.14
N GLY A 155 -1.61 17.62 -26.21
CA GLY A 155 -1.89 18.36 -27.45
C GLY A 155 -3.31 18.06 -27.98
N ALA A 156 -3.67 18.67 -29.12
CA ALA A 156 -5.01 18.72 -29.74
C ALA A 156 -5.72 17.37 -30.09
N SER A 157 -5.28 16.22 -29.56
CA SER A 157 -5.79 14.87 -29.85
C SER A 157 -6.42 14.13 -28.65
N TRP A 158 -6.40 14.68 -27.42
CA TRP A 158 -7.17 14.16 -26.29
C TRP A 158 -8.66 14.50 -26.45
N GLN A 159 -9.55 13.51 -26.33
CA GLN A 159 -10.99 13.75 -26.25
C GLN A 159 -11.42 13.73 -24.78
N PRO A 160 -12.20 14.73 -24.30
CA PRO A 160 -12.66 14.74 -22.91
C PRO A 160 -13.49 13.50 -22.57
N ILE A 161 -13.10 12.79 -21.51
CA ILE A 161 -13.89 11.71 -20.91
C ILE A 161 -14.60 12.27 -19.69
N PRO A 162 -15.86 11.92 -19.41
CA PRO A 162 -16.51 12.35 -18.18
C PRO A 162 -15.70 11.95 -16.94
N THR A 163 -15.50 12.90 -16.02
CA THR A 163 -14.72 12.70 -14.80
C THR A 163 -15.22 11.50 -13.99
N GLN A 164 -16.53 11.26 -13.99
CA GLN A 164 -17.17 10.13 -13.31
C GLN A 164 -16.74 8.78 -13.87
N VAL A 165 -16.53 8.69 -15.20
CA VAL A 165 -16.05 7.47 -15.87
C VAL A 165 -14.58 7.21 -15.53
N ALA A 166 -13.75 8.26 -15.56
CA ALA A 166 -12.34 8.15 -15.15
C ALA A 166 -12.21 7.76 -13.67
N ALA A 167 -13.01 8.37 -12.78
CA ALA A 167 -13.06 8.02 -11.36
C ALA A 167 -13.50 6.57 -11.14
N GLN A 168 -14.53 6.10 -11.85
CA GLN A 168 -14.97 4.71 -11.79
C GLN A 168 -13.84 3.75 -12.20
N GLY A 169 -13.12 4.07 -13.27
CA GLY A 169 -12.00 3.26 -13.73
C GLY A 169 -10.87 3.14 -12.70
N VAL A 170 -10.51 4.24 -12.02
CA VAL A 170 -9.56 4.20 -10.89
C VAL A 170 -10.12 3.34 -9.75
N THR A 171 -11.41 3.47 -9.42
CA THR A 171 -12.06 2.67 -8.38
C THR A 171 -11.96 1.16 -8.66
N GLU A 172 -12.24 0.74 -9.89
CA GLU A 172 -12.14 -0.68 -10.29
C GLU A 172 -10.71 -1.21 -10.17
N GLN A 173 -9.72 -0.39 -10.56
CA GLN A 173 -8.30 -0.74 -10.42
C GLN A 173 -7.84 -0.76 -8.96
N ALA A 174 -8.36 0.11 -8.10
CA ALA A 174 -8.03 0.12 -6.69
C ALA A 174 -8.54 -1.14 -5.96
N VAL A 175 -9.78 -1.55 -6.25
CA VAL A 175 -10.34 -2.79 -5.68
C VAL A 175 -9.56 -4.01 -6.17
N LEU A 176 -9.19 -4.04 -7.47
CA LEU A 176 -8.35 -5.11 -8.02
C LEU A 176 -6.98 -5.17 -7.34
N ALA A 177 -6.34 -4.02 -7.06
CA ALA A 177 -5.06 -3.96 -6.38
C ALA A 177 -5.10 -4.54 -4.96
N GLY A 178 -6.17 -4.24 -4.21
CA GLY A 178 -6.40 -4.81 -2.88
C GLY A 178 -6.49 -6.32 -2.87
N VAL A 179 -7.32 -6.86 -3.76
CA VAL A 179 -7.58 -8.30 -3.82
C VAL A 179 -6.40 -9.07 -4.44
N GLY A 180 -5.82 -8.56 -5.53
CA GLY A 180 -4.67 -9.17 -6.19
C GLY A 180 -3.43 -9.18 -5.30
N GLY A 181 -3.19 -8.09 -4.56
CA GLY A 181 -2.09 -7.99 -3.61
C GLY A 181 -2.15 -9.00 -2.46
N ALA A 182 -3.33 -9.22 -1.90
CA ALA A 182 -3.54 -10.19 -0.81
C ALA A 182 -3.37 -11.66 -1.26
N ALA A 183 -3.41 -11.94 -2.56
CA ALA A 183 -3.21 -13.28 -3.09
C ALA A 183 -1.72 -13.68 -3.20
N LEU A 184 -0.80 -12.70 -3.12
CA LEU A 184 0.64 -12.93 -3.14
C LEU A 184 1.16 -13.31 -1.74
N ASP A 185 1.84 -14.45 -1.63
CA ASP A 185 2.42 -14.96 -0.37
C ASP A 185 3.86 -14.46 -0.10
N THR A 186 4.40 -13.62 -0.99
CA THR A 186 5.85 -13.31 -1.05
C THR A 186 6.41 -12.62 0.20
N GLY A 187 5.59 -11.87 0.95
CA GLY A 187 6.00 -11.21 2.20
C GLY A 187 5.98 -12.12 3.44
N LEU A 188 5.32 -13.28 3.37
CA LEU A 188 5.07 -14.16 4.51
C LEU A 188 6.17 -15.22 4.67
N THR A 189 6.73 -15.72 3.57
CA THR A 189 7.73 -16.81 3.57
C THR A 189 8.95 -16.51 4.43
N TYR A 190 9.44 -15.27 4.45
CA TYR A 190 10.60 -14.91 5.28
C TYR A 190 10.25 -14.86 6.78
N ALA A 191 9.05 -14.38 7.14
CA ALA A 191 8.59 -14.33 8.52
C ALA A 191 8.53 -15.72 9.19
N GLU A 192 8.23 -16.77 8.41
CA GLU A 192 8.19 -18.16 8.87
C GLU A 192 9.57 -18.73 9.25
N THR A 193 10.63 -18.24 8.61
CA THR A 193 11.99 -18.79 8.70
C THR A 193 12.91 -18.06 9.69
N GLN A 194 12.39 -17.01 10.35
CA GLN A 194 13.14 -16.28 11.37
C GLN A 194 13.32 -17.11 12.65
N ASP A 195 14.53 -17.63 12.84
CA ASP A 195 15.00 -18.15 14.14
C ASP A 195 15.30 -16.99 15.09
N GLY A 196 14.27 -16.56 15.83
CA GLY A 196 14.40 -15.59 16.91
C GLY A 196 13.22 -15.70 17.86
N GLU A 197 13.45 -15.57 19.17
CA GLU A 197 12.34 -15.42 20.11
C GLU A 197 11.64 -14.09 19.80
N PRO A 198 10.33 -14.11 19.53
CA PRO A 198 9.58 -12.89 19.31
C PRO A 198 9.54 -12.08 20.59
N LEU A 199 9.37 -10.77 20.45
CA LEU A 199 9.19 -9.92 21.62
C LEU A 199 7.85 -10.27 22.28
N ASN A 200 7.84 -10.32 23.60
CA ASN A 200 6.57 -10.41 24.32
C ASN A 200 5.97 -9.00 24.42
N THR A 201 5.46 -8.49 23.30
CA THR A 201 4.91 -7.13 23.25
C THR A 201 3.57 -7.02 23.97
N GLY A 202 2.85 -8.14 24.10
CA GLY A 202 1.46 -8.16 24.56
C GLY A 202 0.47 -7.58 23.54
N ILE A 203 0.92 -7.21 22.34
CA ILE A 203 0.11 -6.56 21.31
C ILE A 203 -0.47 -7.61 20.37
N ASP A 204 -1.77 -7.85 20.46
CA ASP A 204 -2.49 -8.66 19.47
C ASP A 204 -3.15 -7.76 18.42
N LEU A 205 -2.54 -7.69 17.22
CA LEU A 205 -3.05 -6.86 16.13
C LEU A 205 -4.48 -7.23 15.68
N GLY A 206 -4.92 -8.47 15.90
CA GLY A 206 -6.29 -8.89 15.58
C GLY A 206 -7.33 -8.35 16.56
N GLU A 207 -6.89 -8.03 17.78
CA GLU A 207 -7.71 -7.55 18.90
C GLU A 207 -7.60 -6.03 19.11
N GLU A 208 -6.48 -5.43 18.68
CA GLU A 208 -6.21 -4.00 18.86
C GLU A 208 -7.25 -3.14 18.11
N PRO A 209 -7.96 -2.23 18.81
CA PRO A 209 -8.94 -1.35 18.18
C PRO A 209 -8.34 -0.47 17.09
N ILE A 210 -9.02 -0.35 15.95
CA ILE A 210 -8.62 0.57 14.87
C ILE A 210 -8.69 2.01 15.38
N GLY A 211 -7.63 2.78 15.13
CA GLY A 211 -7.52 4.17 15.56
C GLY A 211 -7.11 4.36 17.02
N SER A 212 -6.85 3.29 17.78
CA SER A 212 -6.24 3.41 19.11
C SER A 212 -4.84 4.03 19.01
N GLU A 213 -4.34 4.55 20.14
CA GLU A 213 -2.97 5.08 20.19
C GLU A 213 -1.92 4.02 19.82
N THR A 214 -2.12 2.77 20.26
CA THR A 214 -1.26 1.63 19.93
C THR A 214 -1.31 1.31 18.43
N ASP A 215 -2.51 1.25 17.84
CA ASP A 215 -2.69 1.01 16.41
C ASP A 215 -1.99 2.08 15.56
N ARG A 216 -2.23 3.36 15.89
CA ARG A 216 -1.58 4.50 15.22
C ARG A 216 -0.06 4.44 15.36
N SER A 217 0.42 4.10 16.56
CA SER A 217 1.86 3.98 16.83
C SER A 217 2.50 2.86 16.02
N ILE A 218 1.85 1.70 15.91
CA ILE A 218 2.35 0.57 15.13
C ILE A 218 2.45 0.92 13.64
N LYS A 219 1.44 1.60 13.08
CA LYS A 219 1.49 2.09 11.69
C LYS A 219 2.59 3.13 11.48
N ALA A 220 2.81 4.01 12.46
CA ALA A 220 3.89 4.99 12.42
C ALA A 220 5.28 4.32 12.49
N ILE A 221 5.46 3.31 13.36
CA ILE A 221 6.69 2.52 13.45
C ILE A 221 6.94 1.77 12.14
N ALA A 222 5.91 1.12 11.58
CA ALA A 222 5.97 0.46 10.29
C ALA A 222 6.41 1.43 9.17
N THR A 223 5.83 2.64 9.15
CA THR A 223 6.20 3.71 8.21
C THR A 223 7.65 4.16 8.42
N GLY A 224 8.06 4.38 9.67
CA GLY A 224 9.42 4.77 10.04
C GLY A 224 10.46 3.72 9.66
N ALA A 225 10.18 2.44 9.90
CA ALA A 225 11.03 1.33 9.51
C ALA A 225 11.19 1.28 7.98
N LEU A 226 10.09 1.43 7.23
CA LEU A 226 10.15 1.49 5.78
C LEU A 226 10.94 2.72 5.30
N TYR A 227 10.73 3.90 5.88
CA TYR A 227 11.47 5.11 5.55
C TYR A 227 12.98 4.96 5.79
N VAL A 228 13.37 4.46 6.97
CA VAL A 228 14.79 4.21 7.29
C VAL A 228 15.39 3.14 6.37
N ALA A 229 14.61 2.12 6.01
CA ALA A 229 15.06 1.10 5.06
C ALA A 229 15.34 1.68 3.67
N VAL A 230 14.47 2.58 3.18
CA VAL A 230 14.68 3.32 1.92
C VAL A 230 15.90 4.23 2.01
N GLU A 231 16.04 5.00 3.09
CA GLU A 231 17.17 5.91 3.28
C GLU A 231 18.53 5.18 3.38
N ARG A 232 18.53 3.96 3.91
CA ARG A 232 19.72 3.12 4.04
C ARG A 232 19.94 2.20 2.84
N GLY A 233 19.07 2.24 1.83
CA GLY A 233 19.18 1.39 0.64
C GLY A 233 18.92 -0.10 0.89
N ILE A 234 18.24 -0.44 1.99
CA ILE A 234 17.84 -1.82 2.32
C ILE A 234 16.75 -2.32 1.37
N VAL A 235 15.91 -1.43 0.86
CA VAL A 235 14.85 -1.72 -0.13
C VAL A 235 15.21 -1.02 -1.44
N PRO A 236 16.06 -1.62 -2.29
CA PRO A 236 16.74 -0.91 -3.38
C PRO A 236 15.83 -0.47 -4.53
N PHE A 237 14.63 -1.05 -4.66
CA PHE A 237 13.65 -0.67 -5.67
C PHE A 237 12.79 0.54 -5.27
N LEU A 238 12.81 0.94 -3.99
CA LEU A 238 12.24 2.21 -3.54
C LEU A 238 13.36 3.24 -3.43
N LYS A 239 13.22 4.34 -4.19
CA LYS A 239 14.19 5.44 -4.16
C LYS A 239 13.95 6.35 -2.97
N LYS A 240 15.01 7.03 -2.49
CA LYS A 240 14.91 8.11 -1.48
C LYS A 240 13.93 9.23 -1.85
N ALA A 241 13.74 9.47 -3.14
CA ALA A 241 12.78 10.44 -3.66
C ALA A 241 11.31 9.96 -3.59
N THR A 242 11.04 8.76 -3.07
CA THR A 242 9.67 8.25 -2.93
C THR A 242 8.89 9.16 -1.98
N PRO A 243 7.74 9.73 -2.39
CA PRO A 243 6.98 10.62 -1.55
C PRO A 243 6.57 9.96 -0.23
N LEU A 244 6.70 10.69 0.89
CA LEU A 244 6.33 10.18 2.21
C LEU A 244 4.90 9.60 2.27
N PRO A 245 3.86 10.22 1.67
CA PRO A 245 2.52 9.62 1.66
C PRO A 245 2.48 8.24 1.03
N VAL A 246 3.33 7.94 0.03
CA VAL A 246 3.43 6.59 -0.56
C VAL A 246 3.95 5.61 0.47
N LEU A 247 5.04 5.93 1.17
CA LEU A 247 5.61 5.06 2.20
C LEU A 247 4.63 4.81 3.35
N THR A 248 3.94 5.85 3.82
CA THR A 248 2.94 5.73 4.89
C THR A 248 1.79 4.82 4.47
N ASN A 249 1.25 4.98 3.25
CA ASN A 249 0.15 4.15 2.77
C ASN A 249 0.58 2.68 2.57
N ILE A 250 1.81 2.40 2.11
CA ILE A 250 2.35 1.04 2.00
C ILE A 250 2.42 0.37 3.38
N ALA A 251 2.99 1.08 4.37
CA ALA A 251 3.11 0.56 5.72
C ALA A 251 1.75 0.33 6.39
N CYS A 252 0.83 1.29 6.29
CA CYS A 252 -0.54 1.16 6.81
C CYS A 252 -1.31 0.00 6.17
N TRP A 253 -1.19 -0.17 4.85
CA TRP A 253 -1.77 -1.32 4.14
C TRP A 253 -1.27 -2.62 4.74
N GLY A 254 0.04 -2.73 4.97
CA GLY A 254 0.67 -3.88 5.60
C GLY A 254 0.11 -4.26 6.96
N VAL A 255 0.03 -3.29 7.87
CA VAL A 255 -0.50 -3.49 9.23
C VAL A 255 -1.97 -3.93 9.19
N GLU A 256 -2.79 -3.30 8.35
CA GLU A 256 -4.20 -3.68 8.19
C GLU A 256 -4.40 -5.03 7.51
N GLY A 257 -3.54 -5.40 6.56
CA GLY A 257 -3.54 -6.72 5.94
C GLY A 257 -3.30 -7.81 6.96
N VAL A 258 -2.28 -7.63 7.80
CA VAL A 258 -1.96 -8.56 8.89
C VAL A 258 -3.08 -8.65 9.92
N ARG A 259 -3.68 -7.52 10.32
CA ARG A 259 -4.87 -7.51 11.17
C ARG A 259 -6.01 -8.33 10.57
N THR A 260 -6.29 -8.13 9.28
CA THR A 260 -7.34 -8.84 8.55
C THR A 260 -7.11 -10.35 8.61
N ALA A 261 -5.89 -10.81 8.36
CA ALA A 261 -5.53 -12.23 8.43
C ALA A 261 -5.67 -12.79 9.85
N ALA A 262 -5.17 -12.07 10.88
CA ALA A 262 -5.33 -12.47 12.28
C ALA A 262 -6.82 -12.64 12.66
N GLN A 263 -7.68 -11.73 12.23
CA GLN A 263 -9.11 -11.78 12.52
C GLN A 263 -9.82 -12.94 11.80
N VAL A 264 -9.38 -13.32 10.60
CA VAL A 264 -9.88 -14.52 9.92
C VAL A 264 -9.46 -15.79 10.66
N PHE A 265 -8.23 -15.83 11.15
CA PHE A 265 -7.77 -16.99 11.92
C PHE A 265 -8.56 -17.16 13.22
N SER A 266 -8.79 -16.06 13.94
CA SER A 266 -9.57 -16.03 15.17
C SER A 266 -11.09 -16.10 14.96
N GLU A 267 -11.55 -16.34 13.73
CA GLU A 267 -12.97 -16.48 13.35
C GLU A 267 -13.84 -15.23 13.62
N LYS A 268 -13.20 -14.08 13.85
CA LYS A 268 -13.86 -12.78 14.06
C LYS A 268 -14.28 -12.13 12.75
N LEU A 269 -13.58 -12.47 11.67
CA LEU A 269 -13.86 -11.99 10.32
C LEU A 269 -14.05 -13.19 9.40
N SER A 270 -15.13 -13.20 8.62
CA SER A 270 -15.32 -14.25 7.62
C SER A 270 -14.37 -14.04 6.43
N VAL A 271 -14.09 -15.10 5.68
CA VAL A 271 -13.26 -15.00 4.46
C VAL A 271 -13.85 -14.00 3.45
N ALA A 272 -15.17 -13.98 3.28
CA ALA A 272 -15.84 -13.03 2.39
C ALA A 272 -15.69 -11.58 2.88
N ALA A 273 -15.83 -11.34 4.18
CA ALA A 273 -15.62 -10.02 4.77
C ALA A 273 -14.14 -9.60 4.69
N ALA A 274 -13.20 -10.54 4.75
CA ALA A 274 -11.78 -10.28 4.56
C ALA A 274 -11.44 -9.87 3.11
N VAL A 275 -12.03 -10.55 2.12
CA VAL A 275 -11.90 -10.15 0.70
C VAL A 275 -12.41 -8.72 0.50
N ASP A 276 -13.54 -8.37 1.09
CA ASP A 276 -14.04 -6.99 1.02
C ASP A 276 -13.11 -6.01 1.76
N ARG A 277 -12.61 -6.39 2.95
CA ARG A 277 -11.69 -5.58 3.77
C ARG A 277 -10.40 -5.22 3.03
N VAL A 278 -9.77 -6.17 2.32
CA VAL A 278 -8.54 -5.87 1.55
C VAL A 278 -8.81 -4.92 0.39
N GLY A 279 -10.00 -4.98 -0.23
CA GLY A 279 -10.45 -3.97 -1.19
C GLY A 279 -10.63 -2.58 -0.55
N ARG A 280 -11.15 -2.50 0.69
CA ARG A 280 -11.29 -1.22 1.41
C ARG A 280 -9.93 -0.60 1.76
N ILE A 281 -8.97 -1.41 2.18
CA ILE A 281 -7.59 -0.98 2.49
C ILE A 281 -6.96 -0.33 1.26
N ALA A 282 -7.04 -0.99 0.10
CA ALA A 282 -6.52 -0.45 -1.14
C ALA A 282 -7.25 0.82 -1.59
N SER A 283 -8.57 0.87 -1.46
CA SER A 283 -9.37 2.07 -1.74
C SER A 283 -8.99 3.25 -0.83
N ALA A 284 -8.78 3.01 0.46
CA ALA A 284 -8.31 4.04 1.39
C ALA A 284 -6.94 4.58 0.98
N ALA A 285 -6.00 3.68 0.65
CA ALA A 285 -4.65 4.06 0.24
C ALA A 285 -4.62 4.83 -1.09
N ILE A 286 -5.24 4.29 -2.14
CA ILE A 286 -5.24 4.91 -3.47
C ILE A 286 -6.05 6.20 -3.46
N GLY A 287 -7.20 6.23 -2.78
CA GLY A 287 -7.97 7.45 -2.60
C GLY A 287 -7.19 8.54 -1.88
N ASP A 288 -6.41 8.20 -0.85
CA ASP A 288 -5.53 9.12 -0.15
C ASP A 288 -4.46 9.72 -1.08
N LEU A 289 -3.70 8.85 -1.76
CA LEU A 289 -2.63 9.25 -2.68
C LEU A 289 -3.15 10.13 -3.81
N CYS A 290 -4.29 9.76 -4.40
CA CYS A 290 -4.94 10.58 -5.42
C CYS A 290 -5.36 11.95 -4.87
N SER A 291 -5.98 12.00 -3.68
CA SER A 291 -6.41 13.26 -3.07
C SER A 291 -5.26 14.21 -2.72
N LYS A 292 -4.06 13.65 -2.48
CA LYS A 292 -2.81 14.40 -2.26
C LYS A 292 -2.12 14.81 -3.56
N GLY A 293 -2.69 14.50 -4.72
CA GLY A 293 -2.14 14.86 -6.02
C GLY A 293 -0.85 14.12 -6.37
N ILE A 294 -0.63 12.92 -5.82
CA ILE A 294 0.53 12.10 -6.18
C ILE A 294 0.48 11.83 -7.68
N GLY A 295 1.58 12.09 -8.38
CA GLY A 295 1.64 11.95 -9.84
C GLY A 295 1.16 10.57 -10.29
N ALA A 296 0.21 10.53 -11.21
CA ALA A 296 -0.51 9.33 -11.63
C ALA A 296 0.42 8.15 -11.97
N ARG A 297 1.57 8.41 -12.58
CA ARG A 297 2.59 7.39 -12.92
C ARG A 297 3.12 6.64 -11.70
N MET A 298 3.30 7.31 -10.57
CA MET A 298 3.76 6.67 -9.32
C MET A 298 2.76 5.64 -8.81
N LEU A 299 1.48 5.76 -9.19
CA LEU A 299 0.45 4.80 -8.81
C LEU A 299 0.64 3.42 -9.46
N SER A 300 1.37 3.33 -10.57
CA SER A 300 1.64 2.03 -11.23
C SER A 300 2.48 1.07 -10.38
N ALA A 301 3.37 1.61 -9.55
CA ALA A 301 4.15 0.82 -8.62
C ALA A 301 3.32 0.37 -7.42
N ILE A 302 2.23 1.08 -7.06
CA ILE A 302 1.48 0.82 -5.82
C ILE A 302 0.89 -0.59 -5.77
N PRO A 303 0.22 -1.12 -6.82
CA PRO A 303 -0.27 -2.50 -6.79
C PRO A 303 0.83 -3.56 -6.69
N VAL A 304 2.04 -3.27 -7.18
CA VAL A 304 3.15 -4.23 -7.18
C VAL A 304 3.93 -4.17 -5.86
N VAL A 305 4.38 -2.96 -5.51
CA VAL A 305 5.21 -2.68 -4.34
C VAL A 305 4.37 -2.67 -3.06
N GLY A 306 3.19 -2.07 -3.10
CA GLY A 306 2.36 -1.82 -1.91
C GLY A 306 1.97 -3.10 -1.18
N PRO A 307 1.41 -4.11 -1.86
CA PRO A 307 1.14 -5.40 -1.26
C PRO A 307 2.40 -6.11 -0.79
N VAL A 308 3.45 -6.24 -1.60
CA VAL A 308 4.67 -7.00 -1.23
C VAL A 308 5.37 -6.38 -0.03
N LEU A 309 5.69 -5.09 -0.11
CA LEU A 309 6.38 -4.37 0.96
C LEU A 309 5.47 -4.17 2.15
N GLY A 310 4.21 -3.78 1.93
CA GLY A 310 3.25 -3.61 3.02
C GLY A 310 3.13 -4.91 3.80
N MET A 311 2.89 -6.03 3.12
CA MET A 311 2.77 -7.32 3.77
C MET A 311 4.02 -7.71 4.56
N ALA A 312 5.21 -7.47 4.03
CA ALA A 312 6.44 -7.77 4.76
C ALA A 312 6.70 -6.83 5.94
N VAL A 313 6.44 -5.52 5.82
CA VAL A 313 6.53 -4.59 6.95
C VAL A 313 5.53 -5.00 8.04
N GLY A 314 4.27 -5.27 7.68
CA GLY A 314 3.25 -5.71 8.62
C GLY A 314 3.60 -7.04 9.28
N SER A 315 4.08 -8.01 8.51
CA SER A 315 4.46 -9.34 9.00
C SER A 315 5.68 -9.27 9.91
N ALA A 316 6.64 -8.38 9.60
CA ALA A 316 7.77 -8.11 10.48
C ALA A 316 7.28 -7.65 11.85
N ILE A 317 6.41 -6.64 11.91
CA ILE A 317 5.84 -6.17 13.18
C ILE A 317 5.08 -7.28 13.91
N SER A 318 4.21 -8.02 13.22
CA SER A 318 3.42 -9.06 13.86
C SER A 318 4.23 -10.25 14.34
N SER A 319 5.28 -10.64 13.59
CA SER A 319 6.19 -11.70 14.02
C SER A 319 6.84 -11.35 15.35
N GLN A 320 7.08 -10.06 15.61
CA GLN A 320 7.62 -9.61 16.88
C GLN A 320 6.61 -9.56 18.02
N SER A 321 5.29 -9.65 17.78
CA SER A 321 4.31 -9.57 18.87
C SER A 321 4.11 -10.87 19.67
N GLY A 322 4.55 -12.02 19.14
CA GLY A 322 4.49 -13.31 19.80
C GLY A 322 4.22 -14.47 18.85
N LYS A 323 4.72 -15.68 19.19
CA LYS A 323 4.64 -16.88 18.32
C LYS A 323 3.19 -17.24 17.93
N LYS A 324 2.24 -17.05 18.85
CA LYS A 324 0.81 -17.33 18.61
C LYS A 324 0.21 -16.38 17.57
N ILE A 325 0.59 -15.11 17.59
CA ILE A 325 0.07 -14.10 16.66
C ILE A 325 0.67 -14.33 15.27
N ALA A 326 1.99 -14.56 15.18
CA ALA A 326 2.66 -14.85 13.91
C ALA A 326 2.04 -16.07 13.18
N SER A 327 1.84 -17.17 13.91
CA SER A 327 1.20 -18.39 13.36
C SER A 327 -0.27 -18.17 12.99
N ALA A 328 -1.01 -17.38 13.76
CA ALA A 328 -2.39 -17.00 13.45
C ALA A 328 -2.48 -16.19 12.15
N VAL A 329 -1.64 -15.17 12.01
CA VAL A 329 -1.57 -14.32 10.80
C VAL A 329 -1.30 -15.17 9.57
N HIS A 330 -0.29 -16.02 9.62
CA HIS A 330 0.05 -16.91 8.51
C HIS A 330 -1.09 -17.83 8.10
N ALA A 331 -1.68 -18.53 9.09
CA ALA A 331 -2.81 -19.41 8.84
C ALA A 331 -4.04 -18.64 8.32
N GLY A 332 -4.23 -17.40 8.76
CA GLY A 332 -5.23 -16.48 8.25
C GLY A 332 -5.06 -16.17 6.76
N PHE A 333 -3.84 -15.83 6.33
CA PHE A 333 -3.55 -15.57 4.92
C PHE A 333 -3.81 -16.78 4.03
N LYS A 334 -3.36 -17.97 4.45
CA LYS A 334 -3.66 -19.22 3.74
C LYS A 334 -5.15 -19.50 3.59
N LYS A 335 -5.97 -19.11 4.57
CA LYS A 335 -7.44 -19.22 4.48
C LYS A 335 -8.06 -18.24 3.48
N ILE A 336 -7.50 -17.02 3.36
CA ILE A 336 -8.04 -15.95 2.50
C ILE A 336 -7.65 -16.16 1.04
N GLN A 337 -6.43 -16.65 0.77
CA GLN A 337 -5.78 -16.70 -0.54
C GLN A 337 -6.65 -17.28 -1.69
N PRO A 338 -7.36 -18.42 -1.54
CA PRO A 338 -8.16 -18.96 -2.65
C PRO A 338 -9.32 -18.05 -3.05
N ALA A 339 -9.96 -17.41 -2.07
CA ALA A 339 -11.10 -16.53 -2.30
C ALA A 339 -10.67 -15.23 -2.97
N VAL A 340 -9.58 -14.61 -2.51
CA VAL A 340 -9.04 -13.40 -3.16
C VAL A 340 -8.57 -13.70 -4.59
N THR A 341 -7.93 -14.83 -4.84
CA THR A 341 -7.50 -15.21 -6.21
C THR A 341 -8.71 -15.29 -7.15
N THR A 342 -9.77 -15.97 -6.73
CA THR A 342 -11.01 -16.11 -7.51
C THR A 342 -11.65 -14.74 -7.82
N VAL A 343 -11.69 -13.85 -6.82
CA VAL A 343 -12.27 -12.51 -7.00
C VAL A 343 -11.39 -11.63 -7.89
N ALA A 344 -10.07 -11.72 -7.77
CA ALA A 344 -9.13 -11.00 -8.63
C ALA A 344 -9.31 -11.37 -10.11
N GLU A 345 -9.49 -12.66 -10.43
CA GLU A 345 -9.76 -13.12 -11.81
C GLU A 345 -11.06 -12.53 -12.38
N GLY A 346 -12.11 -12.44 -11.56
CA GLY A 346 -13.37 -11.82 -11.97
C GLY A 346 -13.22 -10.32 -12.24
N LEU A 347 -12.53 -9.61 -11.34
CA LEU A 347 -12.33 -8.16 -11.42
C LEU A 347 -11.37 -7.75 -12.54
N HIS A 348 -10.34 -8.56 -12.83
CA HIS A 348 -9.37 -8.28 -13.90
C HIS A 348 -10.06 -8.06 -15.26
N LYS A 349 -11.08 -8.88 -15.58
CA LYS A 349 -11.87 -8.75 -16.83
C LYS A 349 -12.64 -7.43 -16.91
N VAL A 350 -13.21 -6.98 -15.79
CA VAL A 350 -13.97 -5.72 -15.72
C VAL A 350 -13.02 -4.54 -15.85
N ALA A 351 -11.95 -4.55 -15.06
CA ALA A 351 -10.97 -3.48 -14.99
C ALA A 351 -10.21 -3.30 -16.33
N THR A 352 -9.95 -4.38 -17.06
CA THR A 352 -9.34 -4.34 -18.41
C THR A 352 -10.25 -3.62 -19.42
N LYS A 353 -11.56 -3.91 -19.43
CA LYS A 353 -12.52 -3.23 -20.31
C LYS A 353 -12.62 -1.73 -20.05
N ALA A 354 -12.57 -1.33 -18.77
CA ALA A 354 -12.57 0.09 -18.40
C ALA A 354 -11.32 0.80 -18.92
N VAL A 355 -10.17 0.13 -18.90
CA VAL A 355 -8.91 0.66 -19.45
C VAL A 355 -8.99 0.79 -20.98
N GLU A 356 -9.52 -0.21 -21.69
CA GLU A 356 -9.74 -0.14 -23.15
C GLU A 356 -10.63 1.05 -23.53
N THR A 357 -11.66 1.33 -22.73
CA THR A 357 -12.52 2.49 -22.91
C THR A 357 -11.70 3.78 -22.84
N VAL A 358 -10.91 4.00 -21.78
CA VAL A 358 -10.07 5.20 -21.64
C VAL A 358 -9.01 5.31 -22.74
N LYS A 359 -8.37 4.20 -23.10
CA LYS A 359 -7.39 4.13 -24.20
C LYS A 359 -8.01 4.57 -25.54
N SER A 360 -9.26 4.20 -25.81
CA SER A 360 -9.94 4.55 -27.06
C SER A 360 -10.22 6.05 -27.22
N PHE A 361 -10.53 6.76 -26.11
CA PHE A 361 -10.66 8.21 -26.08
C PHE A 361 -9.31 8.95 -26.06
N GLY A 362 -8.24 8.21 -25.71
CA GLY A 362 -6.96 8.74 -25.32
C GLY A 362 -5.79 8.46 -26.25
N LYS A 363 -5.95 8.51 -27.58
CA LYS A 363 -4.84 8.25 -28.53
C LYS A 363 -3.56 9.09 -28.27
N ALA A 364 -3.63 10.17 -27.48
CA ALA A 364 -2.48 10.91 -26.94
C ALA A 364 -1.83 10.29 -25.68
N ILE A 365 -2.64 9.77 -24.73
CA ILE A 365 -2.15 9.11 -23.49
C ILE A 365 -1.25 7.91 -23.83
N LEU A 366 -1.56 7.19 -24.91
CA LEU A 366 -0.84 5.98 -25.32
C LEU A 366 0.56 6.24 -25.89
N SER A 367 0.80 7.40 -26.53
CA SER A 367 2.11 7.74 -27.13
C SER A 367 3.25 7.95 -26.10
N ILE A 368 2.93 7.86 -24.81
CA ILE A 368 3.83 8.01 -23.67
C ILE A 368 4.23 6.65 -23.09
N PHE A 369 3.51 5.57 -23.43
CA PHE A 369 3.66 4.24 -22.81
C PHE A 369 3.95 3.11 -23.82
N ASP A 370 4.07 3.43 -25.11
CA ASP A 370 4.71 2.59 -26.16
C ASP A 370 6.14 3.10 -26.39
#